data_AF-A0A4X1T5C6-F1
#
_entry.id   AF-A0A4X1T5C6-F1
#
_cell.length_a   1.000
_cell.length_b   1.000
_cell.length_c   1.000
_cell.angle_alpha   90.00
_cell.angle_beta   90.00
_cell.angle_gamma   90.00
#
_symmetry.space_group_name_H-M   'P 1'
#
loop_
_entity.id
_entity.type
_entity.pdbx_description
1 polymer ?
#
loop_
_entity_poly.entity_id
_entity_poly.type
_entity_poly.pdbx_seq_one_letter_code
_entity_poly.pdbx_strand_id
1 'polypeptide(L)' 'TSVTYTPVHVEQRPGKCPVLPKGTYGLCAEFCFGDDSCPSGQKCCSNGCGHSCQTAVPDVSRR' A
#
# COMPACT_ATOMS: atom_id res chain seq x y z
N THR A 1 -7.13 29.85 -0.48
CA THR A 1 -6.94 28.86 0.60
C THR A 1 -5.73 28.03 0.26
N SER A 2 -4.57 28.42 0.77
CA SER A 2 -3.33 27.69 0.53
C SER A 2 -3.45 26.33 1.22
N VAL A 3 -3.77 25.29 0.45
CA VAL A 3 -3.76 23.92 0.95
C VAL A 3 -2.29 23.60 1.21
N THR A 4 -1.89 23.65 2.48
CA THR A 4 -0.61 23.11 2.91
C THR A 4 -0.69 21.61 2.70
N TYR A 5 -0.17 21.14 1.56
CA TYR A 5 0.09 19.73 1.32
C TYR A 5 1.31 19.37 2.18
N THR A 6 1.13 19.31 3.50
CA THR A 6 2.01 18.51 4.34
C THR A 6 2.04 17.14 3.66
N PRO A 7 3.19 16.60 3.26
CA PRO A 7 3.21 15.22 2.84
C PRO A 7 2.67 14.46 4.05
N VAL A 8 1.44 13.95 3.94
CA VAL A 8 0.95 12.93 4.85
C VAL A 8 2.02 11.87 4.72
N HIS A 9 2.89 11.79 5.72
CA HIS A 9 3.92 10.78 5.78
C HIS A 9 3.10 9.51 6.01
N VAL A 10 2.57 8.94 4.92
CA VAL A 10 1.91 7.64 4.92
C VAL A 10 3.00 6.76 5.50
N GLU A 11 2.86 6.42 6.78
CA GLU A 11 3.86 5.72 7.57
C GLU A 11 4.17 4.45 6.77
N GLN A 12 5.24 4.50 5.98
CA GLN A 12 5.54 3.45 5.03
C GLN A 12 6.05 2.31 5.89
N ARG A 13 5.15 1.37 6.16
CA ARG A 13 5.51 0.20 6.94
C ARG A 13 6.65 -0.49 6.22
N PRO A 14 7.68 -0.94 6.97
CA PRO A 14 8.85 -1.54 6.36
C PRO A 14 8.43 -2.71 5.47
N GLY A 15 8.98 -2.73 4.25
CA GLY A 15 8.61 -3.68 3.22
C GLY A 15 7.98 -3.02 1.99
N LYS A 16 7.74 -3.83 0.97
CA LYS A 16 7.17 -3.43 -0.33
C LYS A 16 5.87 -4.18 -0.58
N CYS A 17 5.04 -3.62 -1.45
CA CYS A 17 3.89 -4.35 -1.97
C CYS A 17 4.37 -5.54 -2.82
N PRO A 18 3.72 -6.70 -2.73
CA PRO A 18 4.01 -7.81 -3.62
C PRO A 18 3.75 -7.40 -5.07
N VAL A 19 4.60 -7.88 -5.99
CA VAL A 19 4.40 -7.63 -7.41
C VAL A 19 3.24 -8.48 -7.89
N LEU A 20 2.20 -7.82 -8.38
CA LEU A 20 1.09 -8.50 -9.03
C LEU A 20 1.48 -8.87 -10.47
N PRO A 21 1.05 -10.03 -10.98
CA PRO A 21 1.27 -10.40 -12.38
C PRO A 21 0.61 -9.36 -13.29
N LYS A 22 1.28 -9.01 -14.39
CA LYS A 22 0.74 -8.06 -15.38
C LYS A 22 -0.62 -8.53 -15.90
N GLY A 23 -1.59 -7.62 -15.97
CA GLY A 23 -2.96 -7.93 -16.40
C GLY A 23 -3.84 -8.59 -15.33
N THR A 24 -3.35 -8.74 -14.10
CA THR A 24 -4.18 -9.13 -12.96
C THR A 24 -4.80 -7.88 -12.35
N TYR A 25 -6.14 -7.86 -12.31
CA TYR A 25 -6.90 -6.82 -11.65
C TYR A 25 -7.71 -7.46 -10.52
N GLY A 26 -7.54 -6.95 -9.31
CA GLY A 26 -8.40 -7.29 -8.19
C GLY A 26 -9.77 -6.62 -8.31
N LEU A 27 -10.60 -6.81 -7.29
CA LEU A 27 -11.86 -6.10 -7.17
C LEU A 27 -11.62 -4.59 -7.19
N CYS A 28 -12.45 -3.85 -7.93
CA CYS A 28 -12.41 -2.40 -7.97
C CYS A 28 -13.12 -1.83 -6.73
N ALA A 29 -12.49 -1.99 -5.57
CA ALA A 29 -12.98 -1.50 -4.30
C ALA A 29 -11.80 -1.07 -3.43
N GLU A 30 -12.03 -0.01 -2.65
CA GLU A 30 -11.06 0.49 -1.66
C GLU A 30 -11.30 -0.22 -0.33
N PHE A 31 -10.53 -1.28 -0.07
CA PHE A 31 -10.56 -1.97 1.23
C PHE A 31 -9.63 -1.33 2.26
N CYS A 32 -8.73 -0.44 1.82
CA CYS A 32 -7.80 0.31 2.66
C CYS A 32 -7.45 1.64 1.98
N PHE A 33 -7.05 2.65 2.76
CA PHE A 33 -6.60 3.96 2.25
C PHE A 33 -5.14 4.28 2.57
N GLY A 34 -4.49 3.42 3.36
CA GLY A 34 -3.11 3.56 3.79
C GLY A 34 -2.66 2.34 4.58
N ASP A 35 -1.37 2.23 4.83
CA ASP A 35 -0.79 1.09 5.55
C ASP A 35 -1.37 0.92 6.97
N ASP A 36 -1.78 2.02 7.61
CA ASP A 36 -2.43 2.04 8.93
C ASP A 36 -3.85 1.45 8.92
N SER A 37 -4.50 1.41 7.76
CA SER A 37 -5.78 0.72 7.60
C SER A 37 -5.63 -0.80 7.64
N CYS A 38 -4.40 -1.31 7.56
CA CYS A 38 -4.10 -2.73 7.46
C CYS A 38 -3.52 -3.31 8.76
N PRO A 39 -3.83 -4.58 9.08
CA PRO A 39 -3.34 -5.23 10.29
C PRO A 39 -1.82 -5.42 10.25
N SER A 40 -1.23 -5.80 11.38
CA SER A 40 0.23 -5.80 11.49
C SER A 40 0.94 -6.72 10.48
N GLY A 41 2.02 -6.22 9.87
CA GLY A 41 2.76 -6.92 8.80
C GLY A 41 2.18 -6.79 7.39
N GLN A 42 1.10 -6.02 7.22
CA GLN A 42 0.47 -5.79 5.92
C GLN A 42 0.56 -4.33 5.48
N LYS A 43 0.50 -4.13 4.17
CA LYS A 43 0.53 -2.83 3.50
C LYS A 43 -0.71 -2.66 2.64
N CYS A 44 -1.15 -1.42 2.50
CA CYS A 44 -2.23 -1.11 1.57
C CYS A 44 -1.66 -0.98 0.16
N CYS A 45 -2.02 -1.94 -0.69
CA CYS A 45 -1.43 -2.09 -2.01
C CYS A 45 -2.48 -1.98 -3.10
N SER A 46 -2.13 -1.31 -4.20
CA SER A 46 -3.00 -1.28 -5.37
C SER A 46 -3.07 -2.67 -6.00
N ASN A 47 -4.29 -3.14 -6.26
CA ASN A 47 -4.55 -4.39 -6.96
C ASN A 47 -4.86 -4.15 -8.45
N GLY A 48 -4.46 -2.99 -8.99
CA GLY A 48 -4.68 -2.60 -10.38
C GLY A 48 -6.02 -1.92 -10.66
N CYS A 49 -6.98 -1.92 -9.72
CA CYS A 49 -8.23 -1.13 -9.82
C CYS A 49 -8.55 -0.38 -8.52
N GLY A 50 -8.55 -1.09 -7.39
CA GLY A 50 -8.63 -0.49 -6.05
C GLY A 50 -7.44 -0.91 -5.17
N HIS A 51 -7.59 -0.77 -3.86
CA HIS A 51 -6.59 -1.11 -2.86
C HIS A 51 -7.05 -2.23 -1.93
N SER A 52 -6.12 -3.11 -1.57
CA SER A 52 -6.33 -4.13 -0.56
C SER A 52 -5.09 -4.32 0.31
N CYS A 53 -5.32 -4.80 1.53
CA CYS A 53 -4.22 -5.15 2.42
C CYS A 53 -3.51 -6.40 1.92
N GLN A 54 -2.21 -6.27 1.69
CA GLN A 54 -1.33 -7.35 1.24
C GLN A 54 -0.17 -7.53 2.22
N THR A 55 0.27 -8.77 2.35
CA THR A 55 1.45 -9.08 3.17
C THR A 55 2.67 -8.37 2.59
N ALA A 56 3.36 -7.60 3.43
CA ALA A 56 4.53 -6.85 3.01
C ALA A 56 5.67 -7.82 2.65
N VAL A 57 6.28 -7.62 1.47
CA VAL A 57 7.55 -8.31 1.17
C VAL A 57 8.70 -7.54 1.83
N PRO A 58 9.67 -8.22 2.46
CA PRO A 58 10.77 -7.54 3.12
C PRO A 58 11.57 -6.71 2.12
N ASP A 59 11.83 -5.44 2.47
CA ASP A 59 12.69 -4.59 1.65
C ASP A 59 14.16 -4.94 1.94
N VAL A 60 14.74 -5.78 1.08
CA VAL A 60 16.15 -6.21 1.18
C VAL A 60 17.11 -5.04 0.90
N SER A 61 16.61 -3.86 0.52
CA SER A 61 17.41 -2.66 0.25
C SER A 61 17.96 -1.97 1.51
N ARG A 62 17.62 -2.43 2.72
CA ARG A 62 18.16 -1.95 4.00
C ARG A 62 19.36 -2.77 4.52
N ARG A 63 20.10 -3.46 3.66
CA ARG A 63 21.40 -4.07 4.00
C ARG A 63 22.55 -3.32 3.36
#